data_AF-A0A7S3H8D2-F1
#
_entry.id   AF-A0A7S3H8D2-F1
#
_cell.length_a   1.000
_cell.length_b   1.000
_cell.length_c   1.000
_cell.angle_alpha   90.00
_cell.angle_beta   90.00
_cell.angle_gamma   90.00
#
_symmetry.space_group_name_H-M   'P 1'
#
loop_
_entity.id
_entity.type
_entity.pdbx_description
1 polymer ?
#
loop_
_entity_poly.entity_id
_entity_poly.type
_entity_poly.pdbx_seq_one_letter_code
_entity_poly.pdbx_strand_id
1 'polypeptide(L)'
;EARFPGVAVECVAFACPQVLDAELAMAQSNHTTSVVVGDDLVPRFSFATTEDLRNVALILSDPAAHGLSGSHSAAALLAMDARGDGEGLAAAYAAIRPLACIAPGRLFPSGRLVGLS
;
A
#
# COMPACT_ATOMS: atom_id res chain seq x y z
N GLU A 1 -30.64 2.24 -5.53
CA GLU A 1 -31.37 3.39 -6.11
C GLU A 1 -30.42 4.57 -6.25
N ALA A 2 -30.30 5.15 -7.44
CA ALA A 2 -29.51 6.36 -7.67
C ALA A 2 -30.38 7.59 -7.33
N ARG A 3 -29.91 8.45 -6.43
CA ARG A 3 -30.69 9.57 -5.84
C ARG A 3 -30.75 10.85 -6.71
N PHE A 4 -30.19 10.85 -7.91
CA PHE A 4 -30.06 12.05 -8.76
C PHE A 4 -30.30 11.76 -10.26
N PRO A 5 -31.55 11.50 -10.68
CA PRO A 5 -31.85 11.30 -12.10
C PRO A 5 -31.59 12.58 -12.90
N GLY A 6 -30.82 12.46 -13.99
CA GLY A 6 -30.55 13.55 -14.94
C GLY A 6 -29.46 14.55 -14.54
N VAL A 7 -28.78 14.35 -13.40
CA VAL A 7 -27.70 15.22 -12.95
C VAL A 7 -26.36 14.50 -13.11
N ALA A 8 -25.42 15.14 -13.80
CA ALA A 8 -24.04 14.68 -13.83
C ALA A 8 -23.40 14.95 -12.46
N VAL A 9 -22.99 13.87 -11.77
CA VAL A 9 -22.24 13.96 -10.52
C VAL A 9 -20.77 13.70 -10.82
N GLU A 10 -19.92 14.64 -10.45
CA GLU A 10 -18.47 14.53 -10.57
C GLU A 10 -17.83 14.64 -9.18
N CYS A 11 -16.77 13.87 -8.94
CA CYS A 11 -16.01 13.86 -7.71
C CYS A 11 -14.53 14.17 -8.01
N VAL A 12 -13.94 15.09 -7.26
CA VAL A 12 -12.50 15.34 -7.26
C VAL A 12 -11.98 15.13 -5.85
N ALA A 13 -11.11 14.14 -5.67
CA ALA A 13 -10.57 13.76 -4.37
C ALA A 13 -9.06 14.01 -4.34
N PHE A 14 -8.55 14.57 -3.24
CA PHE A 14 -7.13 14.86 -3.06
C PHE A 14 -6.58 13.96 -1.95
N ALA A 15 -5.40 13.36 -2.18
CA ALA A 15 -4.75 12.51 -1.18
C ALA A 15 -5.67 11.40 -0.61
N CYS A 16 -6.62 10.92 -1.42
CA CYS A 16 -7.67 10.03 -0.92
C CYS A 16 -7.11 8.62 -0.70
N PRO A 17 -7.31 8.01 0.48
CA PRO A 17 -6.94 6.62 0.69
C PRO A 17 -7.77 5.71 -0.23
N GLN A 18 -7.26 4.51 -0.46
CA GLN A 18 -7.96 3.56 -1.31
C GLN A 18 -9.17 2.98 -0.56
N VAL A 19 -10.36 3.27 -1.09
CA VAL A 19 -11.66 2.90 -0.50
C VAL A 19 -12.45 1.88 -1.34
N LEU A 20 -11.96 1.53 -2.54
CA LEU A 20 -12.59 0.59 -3.46
C LEU A 20 -11.62 -0.53 -3.86
N ASP A 21 -12.16 -1.64 -4.35
CA ASP A 21 -11.40 -2.64 -5.10
C ASP A 21 -11.08 -2.16 -6.52
N ALA A 22 -10.28 -2.96 -7.24
CA ALA A 22 -9.82 -2.64 -8.59
C ALA A 22 -10.96 -2.42 -9.59
N GLU A 23 -11.96 -3.30 -9.55
CA GLU A 23 -13.06 -3.33 -10.50
C GLU A 23 -13.96 -2.11 -10.32
N LEU A 24 -14.31 -1.80 -9.08
CA LEU A 24 -15.12 -0.64 -8.73
C LEU A 24 -14.37 0.67 -8.95
N ALA A 25 -13.07 0.72 -8.64
CA ALA A 25 -12.24 1.89 -8.93
C ALA A 25 -12.22 2.20 -10.44
N MET A 26 -12.08 1.17 -11.29
CA MET A 26 -12.14 1.33 -12.74
C MET A 26 -13.53 1.76 -13.23
N ALA A 27 -14.60 1.16 -12.70
CA ALA A 27 -15.97 1.50 -13.07
C ALA A 27 -16.32 2.97 -12.76
N GLN A 28 -15.68 3.57 -11.76
CA GLN A 28 -15.87 4.99 -11.40
C GLN A 28 -15.00 5.98 -12.17
N SER A 29 -14.13 5.54 -13.08
CA SER A 29 -13.22 6.41 -13.83
C SER A 29 -13.89 7.53 -14.63
N ASN A 30 -15.17 7.37 -14.98
CA ASN A 30 -15.96 8.39 -15.68
C ASN A 30 -16.56 9.46 -14.75
N HIS A 31 -16.52 9.28 -13.43
CA HIS A 31 -17.19 10.16 -12.47
C HIS A 31 -16.24 10.69 -11.38
N THR A 32 -15.15 9.99 -11.10
CA THR A 32 -14.22 10.31 -10.02
C THR A 32 -12.82 10.58 -10.57
N THR A 33 -12.23 11.69 -10.16
CA THR A 33 -10.80 12.02 -10.39
C THR A 33 -10.09 12.09 -9.05
N SER A 34 -9.02 11.31 -8.89
CA SER A 34 -8.15 11.33 -7.72
C SER A 34 -6.84 12.05 -8.05
N VAL A 35 -6.48 13.05 -7.24
CA VAL A 35 -5.25 13.85 -7.36
C VAL A 35 -4.27 13.45 -6.26
N VAL A 36 -3.05 13.12 -6.66
CA VAL A 36 -1.96 12.71 -5.77
C VAL A 36 -0.74 13.59 -6.03
N VAL A 37 -0.10 14.07 -4.96
CA VAL A 37 1.05 14.98 -5.03
C VAL A 37 2.31 14.24 -4.58
N GLY A 38 3.34 14.24 -5.44
CA GLY A 38 4.65 13.67 -5.14
C GLY A 38 4.58 12.26 -4.54
N ASP A 39 5.21 12.10 -3.37
CA ASP A 39 5.31 10.84 -2.64
C ASP A 39 4.28 10.66 -1.53
N ASP A 40 3.09 11.25 -1.69
CA ASP A 40 1.99 11.06 -0.75
C ASP A 40 1.68 9.55 -0.55
N LEU A 41 1.79 9.14 0.71
CA LEU A 41 1.59 7.77 1.14
C LEU A 41 0.11 7.45 1.37
N VAL A 42 -0.76 8.45 1.57
CA VAL A 42 -2.18 8.23 1.91
C VAL A 42 -2.93 7.47 0.81
N PRO A 43 -2.82 7.80 -0.49
CA PRO A 43 -3.44 7.00 -1.56
C PRO A 43 -2.84 5.61 -1.73
N ARG A 44 -1.64 5.41 -1.17
CA ARG A 44 -0.94 4.12 -1.15
C ARG A 44 -1.39 3.26 0.04
N PHE A 45 -2.15 3.83 0.97
CA PHE A 45 -2.77 3.13 2.09
C PHE A 45 -4.22 2.72 1.77
N SER A 46 -4.40 1.51 1.26
CA SER A 46 -5.66 0.75 1.33
C SER A 46 -5.81 -0.01 2.65
N PHE A 47 -7.03 -0.45 2.98
CA PHE A 47 -7.24 -1.35 4.13
C PHE A 47 -6.34 -2.59 4.07
N ALA A 48 -6.20 -3.18 2.88
CA ALA A 48 -5.29 -4.29 2.63
C ALA A 48 -3.83 -3.90 2.95
N THR A 49 -3.37 -2.71 2.56
CA THR A 49 -2.01 -2.26 2.88
C THR A 49 -1.80 -1.89 4.36
N THR A 50 -2.86 -1.51 5.09
CA THR A 50 -2.79 -1.31 6.55
C THR A 50 -2.65 -2.64 7.28
N GLU A 51 -3.37 -3.67 6.84
CA GLU A 51 -3.17 -5.04 7.33
C GLU A 51 -1.78 -5.57 6.94
N ASP A 52 -1.34 -5.34 5.72
CA ASP A 52 0.00 -5.72 5.26
C ASP A 52 1.08 -5.00 6.11
N LEU A 53 0.95 -3.69 6.34
CA LEU A 53 1.86 -2.91 7.19
C LEU A 53 1.87 -3.42 8.63
N ARG A 54 0.69 -3.70 9.20
CA ARG A 54 0.55 -4.30 10.52
C ARG A 54 1.25 -5.65 10.57
N ASN A 55 1.05 -6.50 9.58
CA ASN A 55 1.66 -7.82 9.51
C ASN A 55 3.19 -7.71 9.42
N VAL A 56 3.71 -6.81 8.59
CA VAL A 56 5.15 -6.50 8.55
C VAL A 56 5.63 -6.05 9.92
N ALA A 57 4.95 -5.10 10.57
CA ALA A 57 5.36 -4.58 11.87
C ALA A 57 5.40 -5.68 12.94
N LEU A 58 4.41 -6.58 12.95
CA LEU A 58 4.38 -7.73 13.86
C LEU A 58 5.54 -8.69 13.58
N ILE A 59 5.76 -9.05 12.30
CA ILE A 59 6.87 -9.93 11.88
C ILE A 59 8.22 -9.34 12.28
N LEU A 60 8.43 -8.05 12.06
CA LEU A 60 9.70 -7.37 12.39
C LEU A 60 9.91 -7.20 13.90
N SER A 61 8.82 -7.17 14.69
CA SER A 61 8.87 -7.05 16.15
C SER A 61 9.20 -8.37 16.84
N ASP A 62 8.72 -9.49 16.30
CA ASP A 62 9.02 -10.84 16.78
C ASP A 62 9.17 -11.82 15.60
N PRO A 63 10.32 -11.83 14.91
CA PRO A 63 10.52 -12.71 13.76
C PRO A 63 10.38 -14.20 14.12
N ALA A 64 10.73 -14.58 15.35
CA ALA A 64 10.73 -15.96 15.79
C ALA A 64 9.32 -16.53 15.87
N ALA A 65 8.34 -15.74 16.31
CA ALA A 65 6.92 -16.11 16.28
C ALA A 65 6.39 -16.41 14.87
N HIS A 66 7.09 -15.93 13.83
CA HIS A 66 6.75 -16.12 12.43
C HIS A 66 7.72 -17.07 11.70
N GLY A 67 8.54 -17.82 12.43
CA GLY A 67 9.46 -18.81 11.86
C GLY A 67 10.70 -18.22 11.18
N LEU A 68 11.00 -16.94 11.42
CA LEU A 68 12.17 -16.25 10.92
C LEU A 68 13.25 -16.14 12.02
N SER A 69 14.51 -16.00 11.60
CA SER A 69 15.62 -15.70 12.49
C SER A 69 15.58 -14.25 12.99
N GLY A 70 16.21 -13.99 14.14
CA GLY A 70 16.35 -12.64 14.70
C GLY A 70 17.07 -11.62 13.79
N SER A 71 17.75 -12.08 12.74
CA SER A 71 18.31 -11.21 11.68
C SER A 71 17.23 -10.49 10.85
N HIS A 72 15.97 -10.91 10.94
CA HIS A 72 14.83 -10.25 10.31
C HIS A 72 14.12 -9.26 11.24
N SER A 73 14.68 -8.99 12.43
CA SER A 73 14.13 -7.96 13.31
C SER A 73 14.33 -6.56 12.75
N ALA A 74 13.46 -5.61 13.11
CA ALA A 74 13.60 -4.22 12.69
C ALA A 74 15.00 -3.66 12.98
N ALA A 75 15.55 -3.93 14.17
CA ALA A 75 16.88 -3.48 14.56
C ALA A 75 17.99 -4.07 13.68
N ALA A 76 17.89 -5.36 13.33
CA ALA A 76 18.88 -6.02 12.48
C ALA A 76 18.85 -5.47 11.05
N LEU A 77 17.65 -5.25 10.49
CA LEU A 77 17.49 -4.69 9.15
C LEU A 77 17.99 -3.25 9.07
N LEU A 78 17.68 -2.41 10.06
CA LEU A 78 18.22 -1.05 10.14
C LEU A 78 19.75 -1.04 10.23
N ALA A 79 20.32 -2.00 10.98
CA ALA A 79 21.78 -2.12 11.06
C ALA A 79 22.40 -2.62 9.75
N MET A 80 21.70 -3.45 8.96
CA MET A 80 22.14 -3.88 7.63
C MET A 80 22.10 -2.72 6.63
N ASP A 81 21.02 -1.94 6.64
CA ASP A 81 20.87 -0.73 5.81
C ASP A 81 21.97 0.29 6.11
N ALA A 82 22.23 0.56 7.38
CA ALA A 82 23.31 1.46 7.79
C ALA A 82 24.71 1.00 7.34
N ARG A 83 24.90 -0.30 7.05
CA ARG A 83 26.14 -0.86 6.50
C ARG A 83 26.16 -0.92 4.97
N GLY A 84 25.06 -0.55 4.30
CA GLY A 84 24.91 -0.66 2.85
C GLY A 84 24.79 -2.11 2.36
N ASP A 85 24.35 -3.05 3.20
CA ASP A 85 24.18 -4.46 2.84
C ASP A 85 22.90 -4.68 2.03
N GLY A 86 22.92 -4.22 0.78
CA GLY A 86 21.78 -4.29 -0.14
C GLY A 86 21.38 -5.72 -0.49
N GLU A 87 22.33 -6.65 -0.62
CA GLU A 87 22.03 -8.07 -0.90
C GLU A 87 21.33 -8.73 0.29
N GLY A 88 21.83 -8.50 1.51
CA GLY A 88 21.19 -8.99 2.72
C GLY A 88 19.77 -8.43 2.89
N LEU A 89 19.58 -7.13 2.63
CA LEU A 89 18.26 -6.50 2.69
C LEU A 89 17.29 -7.09 1.67
N ALA A 90 17.74 -7.33 0.43
CA ALA A 90 16.93 -7.96 -0.60
C ALA A 90 16.52 -9.39 -0.22
N ALA A 91 17.44 -10.16 0.36
CA ALA A 91 17.15 -11.51 0.86
C ALA A 91 16.15 -11.50 2.02
N ALA A 92 16.32 -10.62 2.99
CA ALA A 92 15.37 -10.46 4.10
C ALA A 92 13.99 -10.03 3.62
N TYR A 93 13.93 -9.09 2.66
CA TYR A 93 12.67 -8.67 2.03
C TYR A 93 11.97 -9.84 1.33
N ALA A 94 12.71 -10.67 0.57
CA ALA A 94 12.16 -11.83 -0.11
C ALA A 94 11.58 -12.87 0.88
N ALA A 95 12.16 -13.01 2.06
CA ALA A 95 11.67 -13.90 3.12
C ALA A 95 10.42 -13.36 3.84
N ILE A 96 10.36 -12.05 4.12
CA ILE A 96 9.24 -11.42 4.83
C ILE A 96 8.01 -11.26 3.92
N ARG A 97 8.22 -10.92 2.65
CA ARG A 97 7.16 -10.61 1.69
C ARG A 97 6.01 -11.64 1.62
N PRO A 98 6.26 -12.96 1.50
CA PRO A 98 5.17 -13.95 1.47
C PRO A 98 4.41 -14.07 2.80
N LEU A 99 5.05 -13.75 3.93
CA LEU A 99 4.42 -13.78 5.26
C LEU A 99 3.59 -12.53 5.52
N ALA A 100 4.00 -11.40 4.95
CA ALA A 100 3.34 -10.11 5.09
C ALA A 100 2.13 -9.92 4.17
N CYS A 101 1.78 -10.92 3.35
CA CYS A 101 0.66 -10.88 2.40
C CYS A 101 0.69 -9.71 1.40
N ILE A 102 1.86 -9.15 1.12
CA ILE A 102 2.07 -8.03 0.19
C ILE A 102 1.96 -8.55 -1.26
N ALA A 103 0.74 -8.78 -1.73
CA ALA A 103 0.49 -9.17 -3.11
C ALA A 103 0.82 -8.01 -4.08
N PRO A 104 1.50 -8.27 -5.21
CA PRO A 104 1.74 -7.24 -6.21
C PRO A 104 0.42 -6.75 -6.84
N GLY A 105 0.35 -5.46 -7.16
CA GLY A 105 -0.77 -4.85 -7.89
C GLY A 105 -1.84 -4.15 -7.04
N ARG A 106 -1.60 -3.89 -5.74
CA ARG A 106 -2.62 -3.39 -4.80
C ARG A 106 -2.78 -1.86 -4.70
N LEU A 107 -2.57 -1.12 -5.79
CA LEU A 107 -2.87 0.31 -5.85
C LEU A 107 -4.10 0.53 -6.73
N PHE A 108 -5.25 0.75 -6.10
CA PHE A 108 -6.51 1.07 -6.79
C PHE A 108 -7.09 2.39 -6.28
N PRO A 109 -6.42 3.55 -6.49
CA PRO A 109 -7.06 4.84 -6.25
C PRO A 109 -8.37 4.91 -7.05
N SER A 110 -9.43 5.46 -6.46
CA SER A 110 -10.74 5.49 -7.11
C SER A 110 -10.69 6.36 -8.37
N GLY A 111 -11.23 5.82 -9.47
CA GLY A 111 -11.42 6.52 -10.72
C GLY A 111 -10.12 6.87 -11.46
N ARG A 112 -10.11 8.01 -12.14
CA ARG A 112 -8.96 8.48 -12.92
C ARG A 112 -7.89 9.06 -11.99
N LEU A 113 -6.64 8.60 -12.13
CA LEU A 113 -5.51 9.12 -11.36
C LEU A 113 -4.80 10.27 -12.09
N VAL A 114 -4.54 11.37 -11.37
CA VAL A 114 -3.69 12.48 -11.81
C VAL A 114 -2.54 12.65 -10.82
N GLY A 115 -1.32 12.42 -11.29
CA GLY A 115 -0.10 12.68 -10.52
C GLY A 115 0.41 14.10 -10.75
N LEU A 116 0.70 14.82 -9.68
CA LEU A 116 1.40 16.11 -9.73
C LEU A 116 2.82 15.93 -9.20
N SER A 117 3.80 16.22 -10.06
CA SER A 117 5.24 16.16 -9.75
C SER A 117 5.71 17.32 -8.91
#